data_AF-A0A318T9F5-F1
#
_entry.id   AF-A0A318T9F5-F1
#
_cell.length_a   1.000
_cell.length_b   1.000
_cell.length_c   1.000
_cell.angle_alpha   90.00
_cell.angle_beta   90.00
_cell.angle_gamma   90.00
#
_symmetry.space_group_name_H-M   'P 1'
#
loop_
_entity.id
_entity.type
_entity.pdbx_description
1 polymer ?
#
loop_
_entity_poly.entity_id
_entity_poly.type
_entity_poly.pdbx_seq_one_letter_code
_entity_poly.pdbx_strand_id
1 'polypeptide(L)'
;MHSVGRLDPLDPRTPRAIEPIGAAIKLMHPHRLFAPDADIIGRAAILGGILSRLQVYQKDDRLRAINDCVLFLQAWKLGFTVLTRNTRDFDFLLQLFPTGRVLFYRQEGPTS
;
A
#
# COMPACT_ATOMS: atom_id res chain seq x y z
N MET A 1 11.96 -1.29 -15.46
CA MET A 1 11.88 -0.91 -14.04
C MET A 1 10.41 -0.83 -13.66
N HIS A 2 9.88 -1.84 -12.97
CA HIS A 2 8.48 -1.86 -12.53
C HIS A 2 8.37 -0.98 -11.28
N SER A 3 7.65 0.14 -11.36
CA SER A 3 7.48 1.09 -10.25
C SER A 3 6.05 1.00 -9.74
N VAL A 4 5.89 0.79 -8.44
CA VAL A 4 4.58 0.83 -7.78
C VAL A 4 4.16 2.30 -7.64
N GLY A 5 2.90 2.61 -7.95
CA GLY A 5 2.35 3.97 -7.80
C GLY A 5 2.75 4.96 -8.89
N ARG A 6 3.31 4.49 -10.01
CA ARG A 6 3.58 5.35 -11.18
C ARG A 6 2.28 5.88 -11.77
N LEU A 7 2.18 7.21 -11.93
CA LEU A 7 1.11 7.84 -12.69
C LEU A 7 1.24 7.51 -14.18
N ASP A 8 0.10 7.32 -14.85
CA ASP A 8 0.07 7.10 -16.29
C ASP A 8 0.38 8.43 -17.02
N PRO A 9 1.50 8.56 -17.74
CA PRO A 9 1.83 9.80 -18.44
C PRO A 9 0.82 10.16 -19.55
N LEU A 10 0.03 9.21 -20.03
CA LEU A 10 -0.99 9.44 -21.04
C LEU A 10 -2.34 9.89 -20.45
N ASP A 11 -2.54 9.78 -19.13
CA ASP A 11 -3.76 10.26 -18.48
C ASP A 11 -3.72 11.81 -18.41
N PRO A 12 -4.72 12.51 -18.98
CA PRO A 12 -4.78 13.98 -18.98
C PRO A 12 -4.75 14.61 -17.58
N ARG A 13 -5.09 13.84 -16.54
CA ARG A 13 -5.09 14.29 -15.13
C ARG A 13 -3.70 14.23 -14.50
N THR A 14 -2.78 13.44 -15.05
CA THR A 14 -1.44 13.22 -14.48
C THR A 14 -0.65 14.52 -14.28
N PRO A 15 -0.57 15.44 -15.26
CA PRO A 15 0.14 16.72 -15.06
C PRO A 15 -0.41 17.53 -13.88
N ARG A 16 -1.73 17.53 -13.67
CA ARG A 16 -2.38 18.23 -12.55
C ARG A 16 -2.16 17.55 -11.20
N ALA A 17 -1.89 16.24 -11.17
CA ALA A 17 -1.69 15.49 -9.93
C ALA A 17 -0.24 15.56 -9.42
N ILE A 18 0.74 15.74 -10.31
CA ILE A 18 2.18 15.72 -9.96
C ILE A 18 2.53 16.80 -8.92
N GLU A 19 2.11 18.04 -9.15
CA GLU A 19 2.48 19.17 -8.28
C GLU A 19 1.90 18.99 -6.85
N PRO A 20 0.60 18.70 -6.66
CA PRO A 20 0.03 18.47 -5.33
C PRO A 20 0.66 17.27 -4.59
N ILE A 21 0.94 16.17 -5.30
CA ILE A 21 1.61 15.00 -4.71
C ILE A 21 3.02 15.37 -4.26
N GLY A 22 3.78 16.07 -5.10
CA GLY A 22 5.12 16.53 -4.77
C GLY A 22 5.15 17.47 -3.57
N ALA A 23 4.19 18.41 -3.49
CA ALA A 23 4.03 19.30 -2.35
C ALA A 23 3.72 18.52 -1.06
N ALA A 24 2.79 17.56 -1.12
CA ALA A 24 2.45 16.72 0.03
C ALA A 24 3.65 15.90 0.55
N ILE A 25 4.46 15.33 -0.35
CA ILE A 25 5.68 14.60 0.02
C ILE A 25 6.68 15.53 0.70
N LYS A 26 6.90 16.73 0.18
CA LYS A 26 7.83 17.71 0.77
C LYS A 26 7.41 18.19 2.16
N LEU A 27 6.11 18.15 2.48
CA LEU A 27 5.57 18.51 3.80
C LEU A 27 5.74 17.39 4.85
N MET A 28 6.17 16.19 4.47
CA MET A 28 6.39 15.10 5.42
C MET A 28 7.69 15.31 6.20
N HIS A 29 7.56 15.68 7.48
CA HIS A 29 8.71 15.81 8.37
C HIS A 29 9.40 14.45 8.61
N PRO A 30 10.74 14.39 8.72
CA PRO A 30 11.50 13.16 8.97
C PRO A 30 10.98 12.25 10.09
N HIS A 31 10.44 12.79 11.18
CA HIS A 31 9.90 11.99 12.30
C HIS A 31 8.59 11.25 11.95
N ARG A 32 8.00 11.52 10.78
CA ARG A 32 6.82 10.82 10.23
C ARG A 32 7.20 9.85 9.11
N LEU A 33 8.48 9.76 8.77
CA LEU A 33 9.01 8.88 7.73
C LEU A 33 9.69 7.69 8.39
N PHE A 34 9.22 6.50 8.05
CA PHE A 34 9.73 5.27 8.64
C PHE A 34 10.22 4.35 7.54
N ALA A 35 11.50 4.00 7.60
CA ALA A 35 12.06 2.95 6.76
C ALA A 35 11.76 1.59 7.41
N PRO A 36 11.17 0.63 6.67
CA PRO A 36 11.03 -0.73 7.16
C PRO A 36 12.42 -1.37 7.29
N ASP A 37 12.62 -2.16 8.35
CA ASP A 37 13.85 -2.91 8.53
C ASP A 37 13.81 -4.26 7.79
N ALA A 38 14.93 -4.98 7.81
CA ALA A 38 15.07 -6.26 7.12
C ALA A 38 14.10 -7.34 7.64
N ASP A 39 13.72 -7.33 8.92
CA ASP A 39 12.76 -8.28 9.48
C ASP A 39 11.36 -8.02 8.90
N ILE A 40 10.92 -6.75 8.87
CA ILE A 40 9.65 -6.36 8.25
C ILE A 40 9.63 -6.70 6.77
N ILE A 41 10.71 -6.41 6.04
CA ILE A 41 10.82 -6.74 4.62
C ILE A 41 10.74 -8.26 4.41
N GLY A 42 11.46 -9.05 5.22
CA GLY A 42 11.45 -10.52 5.13
C GLY A 42 10.07 -11.12 5.41
N ARG A 43 9.41 -10.69 6.49
CA ARG A 43 8.04 -11.12 6.82
C ARG A 43 7.03 -10.73 5.75
N ALA A 44 7.15 -9.52 5.19
CA ALA A 44 6.30 -9.06 4.11
C ALA A 44 6.47 -9.90 2.85
N ALA A 45 7.69 -10.32 2.52
CA ALA A 45 7.94 -11.22 1.39
C ALA A 45 7.26 -12.58 1.58
N ILE A 46 7.27 -13.13 2.80
CA ILE A 46 6.57 -14.38 3.13
C ILE A 46 5.06 -14.20 2.97
N LEU A 47 4.47 -13.15 3.57
CA LEU A 47 3.03 -12.85 3.43
C LEU A 47 2.63 -12.62 1.98
N GLY A 48 3.41 -11.86 1.21
CA GLY A 48 3.18 -11.62 -0.21
C GLY A 48 3.24 -12.92 -1.03
N GLY A 49 4.12 -13.86 -0.66
CA GLY A 49 4.17 -15.19 -1.24
C GLY A 49 2.94 -16.05 -0.92
N ILE A 50 2.39 -15.95 0.29
CA ILE A 50 1.12 -16.60 0.68
C ILE A 50 -0.04 -16.00 -0.12
N LEU A 51 -0.17 -14.67 -0.13
CA LEU A 51 -1.20 -13.98 -0.91
C LEU A 51 -1.14 -14.34 -2.40
N SER A 52 0.07 -14.48 -2.96
CA SER A 52 0.25 -14.87 -4.37
C SER A 52 -0.20 -16.29 -4.71
N ARG A 53 -0.40 -17.15 -3.72
CA ARG A 53 -1.00 -18.49 -3.92
C ARG A 53 -2.50 -18.46 -3.70
N LEU A 54 -2.97 -17.62 -2.77
CA LEU A 54 -4.40 -17.45 -2.47
C LEU A 54 -5.13 -16.64 -3.54
N GLN A 55 -4.42 -15.69 -4.17
CA GLN A 55 -4.93 -14.83 -5.23
C GLN A 55 -4.17 -15.09 -6.53
N VAL A 56 -4.90 -15.14 -7.65
CA VAL A 56 -4.30 -15.28 -8.99
C VAL A 56 -3.76 -13.92 -9.45
N TYR A 57 -2.64 -13.49 -8.87
CA TYR A 57 -1.98 -12.23 -9.25
C TYR A 57 -1.24 -12.33 -10.59
N GLN A 58 -1.38 -11.31 -11.42
CA GLN A 58 -0.48 -11.09 -12.56
C GLN A 58 0.90 -10.63 -12.06
N LYS A 59 1.92 -10.69 -12.93
CA LYS A 59 3.32 -10.44 -12.53
C LYS A 59 3.53 -9.08 -11.86
N ASP A 60 2.86 -8.03 -12.34
CA ASP A 60 2.93 -6.67 -11.77
C ASP A 60 2.17 -6.55 -10.43
N ASP A 61 1.12 -7.34 -10.23
CA ASP A 61 0.34 -7.34 -8.99
C ASP A 61 1.13 -7.95 -7.83
N ARG A 62 2.11 -8.83 -8.10
CA ARG A 62 2.94 -9.45 -7.06
C ARG A 62 3.82 -8.44 -6.33
N LEU A 63 4.44 -7.52 -7.06
CA LEU A 63 5.28 -6.48 -6.44
C LEU A 63 4.44 -5.52 -5.61
N ARG A 64 3.22 -5.22 -6.08
CA ARG A 64 2.24 -4.44 -5.34
C ARG A 64 1.82 -5.15 -4.05
N ALA A 65 1.50 -6.44 -4.12
CA ALA A 65 1.12 -7.23 -2.94
C ALA A 65 2.22 -7.24 -1.88
N ILE A 66 3.49 -7.38 -2.27
CA ILE A 66 4.62 -7.30 -1.33
C ILE A 66 4.72 -5.91 -0.70
N ASN A 67 4.54 -4.83 -1.47
CA ASN A 67 4.54 -3.48 -0.91
C ASN A 67 3.40 -3.27 0.08
N ASP A 68 2.19 -3.76 -0.22
CA ASP A 68 1.05 -3.70 0.69
C ASP A 68 1.32 -4.51 1.98
N CYS A 69 2.00 -5.66 1.88
CA CYS A 69 2.45 -6.41 3.05
C CYS A 69 3.49 -5.65 3.90
N VAL A 70 4.44 -4.96 3.26
CA VAL A 70 5.43 -4.11 3.98
C VAL A 70 4.72 -2.98 4.72
N LEU A 71 3.80 -2.27 4.05
CA LEU A 71 3.03 -1.20 4.66
C LEU A 71 2.20 -1.69 5.86
N PHE A 72 1.54 -2.83 5.70
CA PHE A 72 0.73 -3.45 6.75
C PHE A 72 1.57 -3.82 7.98
N LEU A 73 2.67 -4.54 7.78
CA LEU A 73 3.53 -4.98 8.88
C LEU A 73 4.28 -3.83 9.55
N GLN A 74 4.72 -2.84 8.77
CA GLN A 74 5.35 -1.65 9.32
C GLN A 74 4.36 -0.84 10.17
N ALA A 75 3.12 -0.67 9.71
CA ALA A 75 2.09 0.00 10.48
C ALA A 75 1.76 -0.77 11.76
N TRP A 76 1.66 -2.10 11.70
CA TRP A 76 1.48 -2.92 12.88
C TRP A 76 2.62 -2.74 13.89
N LYS A 77 3.89 -2.84 13.44
CA LYS A 77 5.08 -2.68 14.29
C LYS A 77 5.10 -1.33 15.01
N LEU A 78 4.69 -0.25 14.32
CA LEU A 78 4.68 1.11 14.86
C LEU A 78 3.41 1.43 15.66
N GLY A 79 2.45 0.50 15.75
CA GLY A 79 1.17 0.79 16.39
C GLY A 79 0.33 1.82 15.63
N PHE A 80 0.39 1.81 14.31
CA PHE A 80 -0.46 2.62 13.42
C PHE A 80 -1.62 1.83 12.85
N THR A 81 -2.52 2.54 12.17
CA THR A 81 -3.63 1.99 11.38
C THR A 81 -3.38 2.32 9.91
N VAL A 82 -3.46 1.31 9.04
CA VAL A 82 -3.32 1.53 7.59
C VAL A 82 -4.60 2.16 7.06
N LEU A 83 -4.51 3.27 6.33
CA LEU A 83 -5.63 3.85 5.58
C LEU A 83 -5.52 3.44 4.12
N THR A 84 -6.51 2.71 3.60
CA THR A 84 -6.44 2.19 2.22
C THR A 84 -7.81 2.00 1.59
N ARG A 85 -7.86 2.07 0.26
CA ARG A 85 -9.01 1.62 -0.54
C ARG A 85 -8.88 0.17 -1.01
N ASN A 86 -7.72 -0.44 -0.83
CA ASN A 86 -7.46 -1.82 -1.26
C ASN A 86 -8.08 -2.79 -0.25
N THR A 87 -9.39 -2.97 -0.33
CA THR A 87 -10.12 -3.89 0.55
C THR A 87 -9.71 -5.33 0.33
N ARG A 88 -9.49 -5.73 -0.93
CA ARG A 88 -9.20 -7.12 -1.29
C ARG A 88 -7.98 -7.66 -0.55
N ASP A 89 -6.83 -7.02 -0.70
CA ASP A 89 -5.58 -7.59 -0.17
C ASP A 89 -5.51 -7.44 1.36
N PHE A 90 -6.00 -6.31 1.88
CA PHE A 90 -5.94 -6.04 3.31
C PHE A 90 -6.97 -6.82 4.12
N ASP A 91 -8.10 -7.24 3.53
CA ASP A 91 -9.02 -8.17 4.19
C ASP A 91 -8.35 -9.54 4.42
N PHE A 92 -7.65 -10.08 3.41
CA PHE A 92 -6.85 -11.29 3.59
C PHE A 92 -5.70 -11.11 4.58
N LEU A 93 -5.02 -9.95 4.57
CA LEU A 93 -3.97 -9.68 5.56
C LEU A 93 -4.52 -9.63 6.98
N LEU A 94 -5.71 -9.06 7.20
CA LEU A 94 -6.36 -9.07 8.52
C LEU A 94 -6.78 -10.48 8.95
N GLN A 95 -7.20 -11.35 8.02
CA GLN A 95 -7.51 -12.74 8.32
C GLN A 95 -6.25 -13.54 8.72
N LEU A 96 -5.13 -13.31 8.04
CA LEU A 96 -3.85 -13.96 8.35
C LEU A 96 -3.17 -13.36 9.59
N PHE A 97 -3.44 -12.09 9.88
CA PHE A 97 -2.76 -11.33 10.92
C PHE A 97 -3.75 -10.39 11.65
N PRO A 98 -4.58 -10.94 12.56
CA PRO A 98 -5.73 -10.23 13.14
C PRO A 98 -5.36 -9.11 14.13
N THR A 99 -4.09 -8.99 14.51
CA THR A 99 -3.61 -7.91 15.39
C THR A 99 -3.28 -6.62 14.63
N GLY A 100 -3.35 -6.65 13.30
CA GLY A 100 -3.23 -5.46 12.47
C GLY A 100 -4.46 -4.56 12.55
N ARG A 101 -4.31 -3.30 12.13
CA ARG A 101 -5.41 -2.33 12.06
C ARG A 101 -5.46 -1.69 10.69
N VAL A 102 -6.62 -1.71 10.07
CA VAL A 102 -6.87 -1.12 8.76
C VAL A 102 -8.18 -0.34 8.79
N LEU A 103 -8.16 0.87 8.26
CA LEU A 103 -9.33 1.68 7.99
C LEU A 103 -9.53 1.74 6.46
N PHE A 104 -10.71 1.28 6.03
CA PHE A 104 -11.08 1.31 4.62
C PHE A 104 -11.79 2.61 4.27
N TYR A 105 -11.38 3.25 3.19
CA TYR A 105 -12.15 4.35 2.59
C TYR A 105 -12.70 3.94 1.23
N ARG A 106 -13.90 4.44 0.93
CA ARG A 106 -14.54 4.31 -0.37
C ARG A 106 -14.66 5.70 -0.96
N GLN A 107 -14.34 5.84 -2.24
CA GLN A 107 -14.68 7.06 -2.97
C GLN A 107 -16.19 7.01 -3.23
N GLU A 108 -16.93 8.00 -2.75
CA GLU A 108 -18.33 8.13 -3.14
C GLU A 108 -18.39 8.34 -4.67
N GLY A 109 -19.26 7.59 -5.34
CA GLY A 109 -19.55 7.83 -6.75
C GLY A 109 -20.13 9.24 -6.93
N PRO A 110 -20.08 9.83 -8.13
CA PRO A 110 -20.71 11.12 -8.35
C PRO A 110 -22.19 11.02 -7.93
N THR A 111 -22.60 11.86 -6.99
CA THR A 111 -24.02 12.11 -6.68
C THR A 111 -24.71 12.40 -8.00
N SER A 112 -25.62 11.49 -8.39
CA SER A 112 -26.45 11.62 -9.59
C SER A 112 -27.41 12.78 -9.46
#